data_AF-I1S1Z5-F1
#
_entry.id   AF-I1S1Z5-F1
#
_cell.length_a   1.000
_cell.length_b   1.000
_cell.length_c   1.000
_cell.angle_alpha   90.00
_cell.angle_beta   90.00
_cell.angle_gamma   90.00
#
_symmetry.space_group_name_H-M   'P 1'
#
loop_
_entity.id
_entity.type
_entity.pdbx_description
1 polymer ?
#
loop_
_entity_poly.entity_id
_entity_poly.type
_entity_poly.pdbx_seq_one_letter_code
_entity_poly.pdbx_strand_id
1 'polypeptide(L)'
;MSCPARVHPLRKPQNHRAPVPRWHLSLPAGVTHVCTAYIGVQKHSDTPEAEDARDKSIAIIQSWIQGDTDPLAHETFTVIDGCDTQETTIWVCYWNDKTAYEKSLDRLSLKSIYSRLPNPGRASVGIWREAFVTEYPRLETNYSGLEYLPGLAKLPGATFPEHTLSAYWGAARDRIPNSAYDLFPPSSDHTPPTTAPKGLGQYLIGTNAENVAHIRSGQFWENCGQEEADSYNTKLEPTLRSGLEYLWENSPDTGALGLRYLQNQDPSSSESVPRKESCGAGFFTNLEALETWAKSHKSHLAIYRGALTHYKTFGEDRKFRTWHEVSVLKEGDARFEYMNCVPKTGVILSVPLEVESMEGPP
;
A
#
# COMPACT_ATOMS: atom_id res chain seq x y z
N MET A 1 26.72 -13.56 9.63
CA MET A 1 25.98 -14.10 10.79
C MET A 1 25.27 -15.35 10.33
N SER A 2 25.41 -16.47 11.03
CA SER A 2 24.70 -17.72 10.71
C SER A 2 23.21 -17.45 10.69
N CYS A 3 22.52 -17.67 9.57
CA CYS A 3 21.06 -17.69 9.59
C CYS A 3 20.62 -18.74 10.64
N PRO A 4 19.73 -18.40 11.58
CA PRO A 4 19.15 -19.41 12.45
C PRO A 4 18.49 -20.48 11.57
N ALA A 5 18.62 -21.75 11.98
CA ALA A 5 18.03 -22.86 11.24
C ALA A 5 16.52 -22.62 11.09
N ARG A 6 15.99 -22.77 9.86
CA ARG A 6 14.55 -22.65 9.59
C ARG A 6 13.80 -23.72 10.37
N VAL A 7 12.93 -23.30 11.29
CA VAL A 7 12.07 -24.14 12.15
C VAL A 7 10.78 -24.49 11.41
N HIS A 8 10.19 -23.54 10.70
CA HIS A 8 9.00 -23.75 9.88
C HIS A 8 9.38 -24.06 8.44
N PRO A 9 9.09 -25.27 7.93
CA PRO A 9 9.45 -25.66 6.57
C PRO A 9 8.75 -24.78 5.55
N LEU A 10 9.36 -24.66 4.38
CA LEU A 10 8.74 -23.99 3.23
C LEU A 10 7.44 -24.71 2.85
N ARG A 11 6.43 -23.94 2.43
CA ARG A 11 5.19 -24.47 1.86
C ARG A 11 5.34 -24.91 0.40
N LYS A 12 6.50 -24.61 -0.22
CA LYS A 12 6.84 -25.03 -1.58
C LYS A 12 6.60 -26.54 -1.78
N PRO A 13 5.73 -26.94 -2.73
CA PRO A 13 5.51 -28.35 -3.03
C PRO A 13 6.80 -29.05 -3.50
N GLN A 14 6.89 -30.35 -3.23
CA GLN A 14 8.00 -31.16 -3.73
C GLN A 14 8.08 -31.07 -5.25
N ASN A 15 9.30 -30.91 -5.77
CA ASN A 15 9.59 -30.76 -7.21
C ASN A 15 8.95 -29.52 -7.89
N HIS A 16 8.42 -28.55 -7.13
CA HIS A 16 7.87 -27.32 -7.70
C HIS A 16 8.92 -26.53 -8.49
N ARG A 17 8.59 -26.21 -9.74
CA ARG A 17 9.37 -25.32 -10.61
C ARG A 17 8.54 -24.08 -10.92
N ALA A 18 9.13 -22.91 -10.72
CA ALA A 18 8.48 -21.66 -11.09
C ALA A 18 8.21 -21.66 -12.61
N PRO A 19 6.97 -21.38 -13.06
CA PRO A 19 6.64 -21.41 -14.48
C PRO A 19 7.23 -20.23 -15.25
N VAL A 20 7.57 -19.15 -14.53
CA VAL A 20 8.19 -17.94 -15.05
C VAL A 20 9.24 -17.43 -14.06
N PRO A 21 10.35 -16.84 -14.54
CA PRO A 21 11.29 -16.12 -13.69
C PRO A 21 10.58 -15.04 -12.86
N ARG A 22 11.07 -14.85 -11.64
CA ARG A 22 10.61 -13.82 -10.71
C ARG A 22 11.80 -13.24 -9.97
N TRP A 23 11.70 -11.97 -9.63
CA TRP A 23 12.76 -11.24 -8.95
C TRP A 23 12.24 -10.61 -7.67
N HIS A 24 13.11 -10.47 -6.69
CA HIS A 24 12.78 -9.85 -5.41
C HIS A 24 13.79 -8.75 -5.10
N LEU A 25 13.39 -7.84 -4.23
CA LEU A 25 14.21 -6.71 -3.78
C LEU A 25 15.33 -7.21 -2.87
N SER A 26 16.57 -6.87 -3.22
CA SER A 26 17.74 -6.98 -2.36
C SER A 26 18.33 -5.60 -2.12
N LEU A 27 18.39 -5.18 -0.85
CA LEU A 27 18.93 -3.89 -0.44
C LEU A 27 20.37 -4.02 0.08
N PRO A 28 21.15 -2.92 0.13
CA PRO A 28 22.49 -2.92 0.71
C PRO A 28 22.51 -3.45 2.14
N ALA A 29 23.58 -4.15 2.53
CA ALA A 29 23.67 -4.86 3.82
C ALA A 29 23.49 -3.98 5.08
N GLY A 30 23.67 -2.66 4.96
CA GLY A 30 23.43 -1.71 6.07
C GLY A 30 21.96 -1.36 6.27
N VAL A 31 21.08 -1.68 5.32
CA VAL A 31 19.64 -1.41 5.42
C VAL A 31 19.00 -2.46 6.32
N THR A 32 18.56 -2.04 7.49
CA THR A 32 17.89 -2.90 8.48
C THR A 32 16.37 -2.75 8.45
N HIS A 33 15.88 -1.60 7.97
CA HIS A 33 14.47 -1.25 7.90
C HIS A 33 14.18 -0.52 6.59
N VAL A 34 12.94 -0.61 6.14
CA VAL A 34 12.37 0.31 5.15
C VAL A 34 11.20 1.03 5.80
N CYS A 35 10.97 2.28 5.41
CA CYS A 35 9.85 3.06 5.92
C CYS A 35 8.97 3.50 4.75
N THR A 36 7.66 3.44 4.96
CA THR A 36 6.67 3.82 3.95
C THR A 36 5.66 4.78 4.58
N ALA A 37 5.28 5.82 3.85
CA ALA A 37 4.21 6.73 4.26
C ALA A 37 3.23 6.94 3.11
N TYR A 38 1.96 6.61 3.35
CA TYR A 38 0.83 7.04 2.55
C TYR A 38 0.31 8.35 3.13
N ILE A 39 0.19 9.37 2.30
CA ILE A 39 -0.33 10.68 2.69
C ILE A 39 -1.44 11.03 1.71
N GLY A 40 -2.64 11.32 2.21
CA GLY A 40 -3.78 11.60 1.35
C GLY A 40 -4.47 12.91 1.66
N VAL A 41 -5.00 13.53 0.61
CA VAL A 41 -5.89 14.70 0.69
C VAL A 41 -7.19 14.35 0.00
N GLN A 42 -8.28 14.43 0.77
CA GLN A 42 -9.64 14.21 0.27
C GLN A 42 -10.48 15.47 0.42
N LYS A 43 -11.46 15.62 -0.46
CA LYS A 43 -12.55 16.59 -0.31
C LYS A 43 -13.85 15.85 0.00
N HIS A 44 -14.78 16.52 0.66
CA HIS A 44 -16.14 16.00 0.89
C HIS A 44 -17.24 17.00 0.49
N SER A 45 -16.87 18.00 -0.33
CA SER A 45 -17.76 18.94 -1.01
C SER A 45 -17.12 19.37 -2.34
N ASP A 46 -17.95 19.69 -3.34
CA ASP A 46 -17.52 20.12 -4.69
C ASP A 46 -17.64 21.64 -4.90
N THR A 47 -17.65 22.44 -3.83
CA THR A 47 -17.69 23.90 -3.96
C THR A 47 -16.32 24.46 -4.37
N PRO A 48 -16.26 25.61 -5.07
CA PRO A 48 -14.99 26.23 -5.43
C PRO A 48 -14.05 26.49 -4.24
N GLU A 49 -14.60 26.80 -3.07
CA GLU A 49 -13.81 26.99 -1.84
C GLU A 49 -13.20 25.68 -1.33
N ALA A 50 -13.91 24.56 -1.49
CA ALA A 50 -13.39 23.24 -1.14
C ALA A 50 -12.23 22.84 -2.07
N GLU A 51 -12.35 23.13 -3.36
CA GLU A 51 -11.29 22.91 -4.35
C GLU A 51 -10.04 23.75 -4.03
N ASP A 52 -10.19 25.05 -3.74
CA ASP A 52 -9.06 25.91 -3.34
C ASP A 52 -8.36 25.41 -2.06
N ALA A 53 -9.14 24.98 -1.06
CA ALA A 53 -8.57 24.40 0.17
C ALA A 53 -7.85 23.06 -0.09
N ARG A 54 -8.39 22.24 -0.99
CA ARG A 54 -7.80 20.97 -1.41
C ARG A 54 -6.48 21.23 -2.12
N ASP A 55 -6.48 22.09 -3.13
CA ASP A 55 -5.28 22.44 -3.92
C ASP A 55 -4.20 23.08 -3.04
N LYS A 56 -4.59 23.92 -2.08
CA LYS A 56 -3.65 24.47 -1.08
C LYS A 56 -3.00 23.37 -0.25
N SER A 57 -3.76 22.36 0.18
CA SER A 57 -3.25 21.20 0.93
C SER A 57 -2.27 20.39 0.09
N ILE A 58 -2.66 20.10 -1.15
CA ILE A 58 -1.85 19.38 -2.14
C ILE A 58 -0.52 20.10 -2.35
N ALA A 59 -0.54 21.42 -2.60
CA ALA A 59 0.67 22.21 -2.84
C ALA A 59 1.63 22.21 -1.63
N ILE A 60 1.09 22.24 -0.39
CA ILE A 60 1.90 22.15 0.82
C ILE A 60 2.59 20.78 0.93
N ILE A 61 1.87 19.69 0.66
CA ILE A 61 2.44 18.33 0.74
C ILE A 61 3.46 18.11 -0.37
N GLN A 62 3.16 18.54 -1.60
CA GLN A 62 4.11 18.48 -2.73
C GLN A 62 5.39 19.25 -2.43
N SER A 63 5.28 20.46 -1.86
CA SER A 63 6.45 21.23 -1.44
C SER A 63 7.26 20.54 -0.34
N TRP A 64 6.62 19.77 0.54
CA TRP A 64 7.32 18.97 1.55
C TRP A 64 8.05 17.76 0.95
N ILE A 65 7.47 17.11 -0.07
CA ILE A 65 8.07 15.97 -0.79
C ILE A 65 9.32 16.39 -1.59
N GLN A 66 9.44 17.66 -1.97
CA GLN A 66 10.51 18.23 -2.81
C GLN A 66 11.56 19.05 -2.03
N GLY A 67 11.58 18.97 -0.69
CA GLY A 67 12.46 19.75 0.19
C GLY A 67 13.84 19.12 0.47
N ASP A 68 14.51 19.55 1.54
CA ASP A 68 15.90 19.11 1.84
C ASP A 68 16.01 17.77 2.59
N THR A 69 14.89 17.14 2.98
CA THR A 69 14.84 15.87 3.75
C THR A 69 13.87 14.88 3.13
N ASP A 70 14.01 14.73 1.82
CA ASP A 70 13.02 14.08 0.98
C ASP A 70 12.94 12.58 1.19
N PRO A 71 11.77 11.98 0.89
CA PRO A 71 11.71 10.56 0.59
C PRO A 71 12.69 10.22 -0.53
N LEU A 72 13.38 9.10 -0.38
CA LEU A 72 14.32 8.60 -1.39
C LEU A 72 13.62 8.21 -2.69
N ALA A 73 12.34 7.86 -2.60
CA ALA A 73 11.46 7.66 -3.73
C ALA A 73 10.03 7.98 -3.33
N HIS A 74 9.25 8.46 -4.30
CA HIS A 74 7.82 8.65 -4.11
C HIS A 74 7.02 8.32 -5.39
N GLU A 75 5.72 8.14 -5.22
CA GLU A 75 4.74 7.96 -6.26
C GLU A 75 3.46 8.71 -5.90
N THR A 76 2.73 9.18 -6.91
CA THR A 76 1.48 9.92 -6.77
C THR A 76 0.33 9.13 -7.38
N PHE A 77 -0.81 9.12 -6.71
CA PHE A 77 -1.99 8.35 -7.09
C PHE A 77 -3.26 9.17 -6.95
N THR A 78 -4.28 8.70 -7.66
CA THR A 78 -5.68 9.06 -7.41
C THR A 78 -6.44 7.81 -7.00
N VAL A 79 -7.31 7.93 -6.00
CA VAL A 79 -8.19 6.84 -5.59
C VAL A 79 -9.25 6.59 -6.66
N ILE A 80 -9.32 5.34 -7.11
CA ILE A 80 -10.37 4.83 -8.00
C ILE A 80 -11.53 4.29 -7.17
N ASP A 81 -11.23 3.51 -6.12
CA ASP A 81 -12.23 2.84 -5.29
C ASP A 81 -11.68 2.36 -3.94
N GLY A 82 -12.56 1.87 -3.08
CA GLY A 82 -12.25 1.25 -1.79
C GLY A 82 -12.67 2.08 -0.57
N CYS A 83 -11.94 1.91 0.53
CA CYS A 83 -12.24 2.55 1.81
C CYS A 83 -12.01 4.08 1.78
N ASP A 84 -11.32 4.60 0.77
CA ASP A 84 -11.06 6.05 0.65
C ASP A 84 -12.13 6.76 -0.21
N THR A 85 -12.19 8.08 -0.12
CA THR A 85 -13.04 8.89 -1.02
C THR A 85 -12.44 8.87 -2.43
N GLN A 86 -13.27 8.68 -3.45
CA GLN A 86 -12.82 8.79 -4.85
C GLN A 86 -12.19 10.16 -5.10
N GLU A 87 -11.27 10.24 -6.06
CA GLU A 87 -10.52 11.47 -6.38
C GLU A 87 -9.56 11.97 -5.27
N THR A 88 -9.46 11.28 -4.13
CA THR A 88 -8.42 11.55 -3.13
C THR A 88 -7.06 11.43 -3.82
N THR A 89 -6.25 12.48 -3.68
CA THR A 89 -4.85 12.47 -4.12
C THR A 89 -4.01 11.84 -3.02
N ILE A 90 -3.20 10.85 -3.37
CA ILE A 90 -2.34 10.12 -2.42
C ILE A 90 -0.89 10.17 -2.90
N TRP A 91 0.02 10.39 -1.97
CA TRP A 91 1.45 10.15 -2.17
C TRP A 91 1.89 8.96 -1.36
N VAL A 92 2.72 8.11 -1.96
CA VAL A 92 3.44 7.04 -1.27
C VAL A 92 4.91 7.36 -1.30
N CYS A 93 5.50 7.48 -0.13
CA CYS A 93 6.87 7.92 0.08
C CYS A 93 7.69 6.80 0.74
N TYR A 94 8.96 6.65 0.35
CA TYR A 94 9.84 5.56 0.79
C TYR A 94 11.18 6.06 1.34
N TRP A 95 11.64 5.42 2.41
CA TRP A 95 12.97 5.62 3.02
C TRP A 95 13.60 4.27 3.36
N ASN A 96 14.92 4.27 3.53
CA ASN A 96 15.70 3.13 4.03
C ASN A 96 16.45 3.45 5.35
N ASP A 97 16.14 4.60 5.96
CA ASP A 97 16.69 5.06 7.22
C ASP A 97 15.57 5.60 8.11
N LYS A 98 15.44 5.01 9.32
CA LYS A 98 14.35 5.33 10.24
C LYS A 98 14.45 6.75 10.79
N THR A 99 15.66 7.24 11.07
CA THR A 99 15.87 8.59 11.61
C THR A 99 15.51 9.67 10.59
N ALA A 100 15.89 9.49 9.32
CA ALA A 100 15.50 10.37 8.23
C ALA A 100 13.98 10.38 8.03
N TYR A 101 13.35 9.21 8.06
CA TYR A 101 11.90 9.05 8.00
C TYR A 101 11.19 9.81 9.13
N GLU A 102 11.57 9.58 10.39
CA GLU A 102 10.97 10.24 11.57
C GLU A 102 11.13 11.76 11.48
N LYS A 103 12.36 12.23 11.22
CA LYS A 103 12.66 13.66 11.05
C LYS A 103 11.84 14.30 9.92
N SER A 104 11.64 13.59 8.81
CA SER A 104 10.86 14.07 7.68
C SER A 104 9.37 14.16 8.03
N LEU A 105 8.82 13.14 8.68
CA LEU A 105 7.42 13.09 9.10
C LEU A 105 7.08 14.07 10.24
N ASP A 106 8.01 14.37 11.14
CA ASP A 106 7.82 15.38 12.19
C ASP A 106 7.63 16.79 11.60
N ARG A 107 8.21 17.05 10.42
CA ARG A 107 8.02 18.32 9.69
C ARG A 107 6.68 18.39 8.96
N LEU A 108 6.03 17.26 8.70
CA LEU A 108 4.72 17.18 8.05
C LEU A 108 3.60 17.12 9.10
N SER A 109 3.40 18.21 9.84
CA SER A 109 2.32 18.32 10.83
C SER A 109 0.96 18.52 10.15
N LEU A 110 0.06 17.53 10.24
CA LEU A 110 -1.29 17.65 9.70
C LEU A 110 -2.04 18.85 10.30
N LYS A 111 -1.88 19.14 11.60
CA LYS A 111 -2.50 20.30 12.26
C LYS A 111 -2.06 21.62 11.62
N SER A 112 -0.75 21.74 11.36
CA SER A 112 -0.18 22.92 10.70
C SER A 112 -0.65 23.07 9.25
N ILE A 113 -0.82 21.97 8.51
CA ILE A 113 -1.38 22.03 7.15
C ILE A 113 -2.84 22.48 7.23
N TYR A 114 -3.64 21.83 8.07
CA TYR A 114 -5.07 22.09 8.21
C TYR A 114 -5.38 23.52 8.67
N SER A 115 -4.59 24.09 9.59
CA SER A 115 -4.78 25.47 10.08
C SER A 115 -4.50 26.53 9.02
N ARG A 116 -3.69 26.22 8.01
CA ARG A 116 -3.33 27.12 6.89
C ARG A 116 -4.33 27.08 5.74
N LEU A 117 -5.33 26.20 5.79
CA LEU A 117 -6.33 26.10 4.73
C LEU A 117 -7.34 27.26 4.77
N PRO A 118 -7.78 27.76 3.61
CA PRO A 118 -8.71 28.88 3.51
C PRO A 118 -10.08 28.53 4.07
N ASN A 119 -10.73 29.48 4.77
CA ASN A 119 -12.14 29.36 5.15
C ASN A 119 -13.03 29.96 4.04
N PRO A 120 -14.25 29.42 3.79
CA PRO A 120 -14.88 28.30 4.49
C PRO A 120 -14.41 26.90 4.03
N GLY A 121 -13.64 26.82 2.93
CA GLY A 121 -13.24 25.57 2.28
C GLY A 121 -12.54 24.53 3.16
N ARG A 122 -11.78 24.96 4.17
CA ARG A 122 -11.08 24.12 5.14
C ARG A 122 -11.97 23.03 5.75
N ALA A 123 -13.21 23.37 6.08
CA ALA A 123 -14.14 22.42 6.69
C ALA A 123 -14.48 21.26 5.74
N SER A 124 -14.29 21.43 4.44
CA SER A 124 -14.59 20.48 3.36
C SER A 124 -13.42 19.57 2.97
N VAL A 125 -12.26 19.70 3.63
CA VAL A 125 -11.02 18.97 3.29
C VAL A 125 -10.58 18.09 4.44
N GLY A 126 -10.27 16.83 4.14
CA GLY A 126 -9.62 15.89 5.05
C GLY A 126 -8.19 15.63 4.62
N ILE A 127 -7.28 15.51 5.59
CA ILE A 127 -5.87 15.17 5.36
C ILE A 127 -5.51 14.01 6.26
N TRP A 128 -4.85 13.00 5.73
CA TRP A 128 -4.47 11.82 6.51
C TRP A 128 -3.06 11.34 6.19
N ARG A 129 -2.52 10.55 7.11
CA ARG A 129 -1.23 9.88 7.02
C ARG A 129 -1.34 8.49 7.61
N GLU A 130 -0.94 7.49 6.82
CA GLU A 130 -0.72 6.12 7.29
C GLU A 130 0.73 5.76 6.99
N ALA A 131 1.57 5.75 8.02
CA ALA A 131 3.00 5.59 7.86
C ALA A 131 3.50 4.46 8.76
N PHE A 132 4.45 3.66 8.27
CA PHE A 132 4.94 2.50 8.99
C PHE A 132 6.40 2.19 8.69
N VAL A 133 7.02 1.48 9.63
CA VAL A 133 8.38 0.95 9.51
C VAL A 133 8.31 -0.57 9.39
N THR A 134 9.02 -1.14 8.42
CA THR A 134 9.11 -2.58 8.23
C THR A 134 10.55 -3.02 8.46
N GLU A 135 10.76 -3.94 9.41
CA GLU A 135 12.04 -4.63 9.53
C GLU A 135 12.31 -5.41 8.24
N TYR A 136 13.51 -5.28 7.67
CA TYR A 136 13.84 -5.91 6.39
C TYR A 136 13.59 -7.44 6.37
N PRO A 137 13.84 -8.20 7.46
CA PRO A 137 13.49 -9.62 7.54
C PRO A 137 11.98 -9.95 7.63
N ARG A 138 11.10 -8.96 7.81
CA ARG A 138 9.63 -9.05 7.78
C ARG A 138 9.01 -8.50 6.49
N LEU A 139 9.85 -8.21 5.49
CA LEU A 139 9.46 -7.75 4.16
C LEU A 139 9.60 -8.87 3.13
N GLU A 140 8.72 -8.90 2.14
CA GLU A 140 8.96 -9.58 0.87
C GLU A 140 8.47 -8.75 -0.30
N THR A 141 9.12 -8.91 -1.45
CA THR A 141 8.65 -8.37 -2.72
C THR A 141 8.77 -9.42 -3.81
N ASN A 142 7.99 -9.23 -4.87
CA ASN A 142 8.01 -10.12 -6.04
C ASN A 142 7.63 -9.33 -7.29
N TYR A 143 8.53 -9.30 -8.28
CA TYR A 143 8.38 -8.61 -9.55
C TYR A 143 8.31 -9.61 -10.70
N SER A 144 7.44 -9.38 -11.67
CA SER A 144 7.28 -10.26 -12.86
C SER A 144 8.26 -9.97 -13.99
N GLY A 145 9.09 -8.95 -13.86
CA GLY A 145 10.05 -8.49 -14.86
C GLY A 145 10.86 -7.32 -14.31
N LEU A 146 11.98 -7.01 -14.97
CA LEU A 146 12.93 -5.98 -14.55
C LEU A 146 12.76 -4.65 -15.30
N GLU A 147 11.91 -4.63 -16.33
CA GLU A 147 11.65 -3.45 -17.16
C GLU A 147 10.77 -2.41 -16.46
N TYR A 148 10.14 -2.79 -15.34
CA TYR A 148 9.37 -1.90 -14.50
C TYR A 148 9.50 -2.28 -13.02
N LEU A 149 10.03 -1.37 -12.21
CA LEU A 149 10.44 -1.59 -10.82
C LEU A 149 9.92 -0.45 -9.92
N PRO A 150 8.63 -0.48 -9.53
CA PRO A 150 7.99 0.54 -8.69
C PRO A 150 8.11 0.25 -7.20
N GLY A 151 7.55 1.14 -6.38
CA GLY A 151 7.51 1.00 -4.92
C GLY A 151 8.91 0.98 -4.31
N LEU A 152 9.13 0.05 -3.38
CA LEU A 152 10.41 -0.12 -2.69
C LEU A 152 11.59 -0.41 -3.63
N ALA A 153 11.35 -0.87 -4.85
CA ALA A 153 12.42 -1.07 -5.83
C ALA A 153 13.10 0.23 -6.30
N LYS A 154 12.47 1.38 -6.08
CA LYS A 154 13.06 2.69 -6.39
C LYS A 154 14.12 3.13 -5.36
N LEU A 155 14.27 2.41 -4.24
CA LEU A 155 15.25 2.76 -3.22
C LEU A 155 16.70 2.66 -3.77
N PRO A 156 17.58 3.62 -3.43
CA PRO A 156 18.97 3.62 -3.89
C PRO A 156 19.73 2.35 -3.51
N GLY A 157 20.51 1.82 -4.46
CA GLY A 157 21.31 0.61 -4.26
C GLY A 157 20.50 -0.69 -4.27
N ALA A 158 19.20 -0.65 -4.60
CA ALA A 158 18.39 -1.83 -4.81
C ALA A 158 18.93 -2.69 -5.96
N THR A 159 18.91 -4.01 -5.74
CA THR A 159 19.25 -5.03 -6.74
C THR A 159 18.13 -6.08 -6.78
N PHE A 160 18.07 -6.85 -7.86
CA PHE A 160 16.93 -7.72 -8.14
C PHE A 160 17.41 -9.13 -8.52
N PRO A 161 17.89 -9.93 -7.56
CA PRO A 161 18.19 -11.34 -7.82
C PRO A 161 16.93 -12.13 -8.17
N GLU A 162 17.10 -13.19 -8.98
CA GLU A 162 16.02 -14.11 -9.31
C GLU A 162 15.73 -15.07 -8.14
N HIS A 163 14.47 -15.47 -7.96
CA HIS A 163 14.07 -16.48 -6.97
C HIS A 163 13.05 -17.48 -7.52
N THR A 164 12.94 -18.64 -6.86
CA THR A 164 12.03 -19.73 -7.27
C THR A 164 10.79 -19.88 -6.39
N LEU A 165 10.66 -19.06 -5.34
CA LEU A 165 9.55 -19.08 -4.40
C LEU A 165 8.35 -18.29 -4.98
N SER A 166 7.70 -18.83 -6.01
CA SER A 166 6.57 -18.20 -6.70
C SER A 166 5.59 -19.23 -7.29
N ALA A 167 4.38 -18.78 -7.64
CA ALA A 167 3.34 -19.61 -8.27
C ALA A 167 2.87 -20.85 -7.46
N TYR A 168 2.83 -20.74 -6.13
CA TYR A 168 2.14 -21.67 -5.23
C TYR A 168 1.57 -20.94 -4.00
N TRP A 169 0.55 -21.51 -3.37
CA TRP A 169 -0.05 -20.93 -2.16
C TRP A 169 0.94 -21.02 -0.99
N GLY A 170 1.21 -19.87 -0.36
CA GLY A 170 2.24 -19.74 0.68
C GLY A 170 3.59 -19.23 0.17
N ALA A 171 3.75 -18.99 -1.13
CA ALA A 171 5.00 -18.46 -1.69
C ALA A 171 5.37 -17.08 -1.12
N ALA A 172 4.39 -16.20 -0.88
CA ALA A 172 4.61 -14.90 -0.25
C ALA A 172 5.26 -15.03 1.13
N ARG A 173 4.66 -15.84 2.01
CA ARG A 173 5.22 -16.17 3.31
C ARG A 173 6.61 -16.77 3.23
N ASP A 174 6.81 -17.76 2.36
CA ASP A 174 8.10 -18.41 2.17
C ASP A 174 9.23 -17.44 1.77
N ARG A 175 8.90 -16.30 1.12
CA ARG A 175 9.86 -15.24 0.78
C ARG A 175 10.21 -14.32 1.94
N ILE A 176 9.38 -14.21 2.98
CA ILE A 176 9.68 -13.42 4.17
C ILE A 176 10.74 -14.17 5.00
N PRO A 177 11.93 -13.61 5.25
CA PRO A 177 12.97 -14.31 6.01
C PRO A 177 12.52 -14.79 7.40
N ASN A 178 11.80 -13.96 8.15
CA ASN A 178 11.32 -14.28 9.50
C ASN A 178 10.25 -15.37 9.53
N SER A 179 9.62 -15.70 8.39
CA SER A 179 8.70 -16.85 8.29
C SER A 179 9.36 -18.18 8.66
N ALA A 180 10.71 -18.22 8.67
CA ALA A 180 11.48 -19.37 9.05
C ALA A 180 11.27 -19.78 10.53
N TYR A 181 10.84 -18.87 11.40
CA TYR A 181 10.67 -19.11 12.83
C TYR A 181 9.47 -18.37 13.47
N ASP A 182 8.80 -17.50 12.72
CA ASP A 182 7.59 -16.79 13.15
C ASP A 182 6.48 -17.02 12.10
N LEU A 183 5.30 -17.44 12.55
CA LEU A 183 4.14 -17.64 11.67
C LEU A 183 3.26 -16.40 11.55
N PHE A 184 3.61 -15.29 12.21
CA PHE A 184 2.86 -14.04 12.20
C PHE A 184 1.38 -14.26 12.55
N PRO A 185 1.07 -14.89 13.71
CA PRO A 185 -0.31 -15.09 14.14
C PRO A 185 -1.01 -13.72 14.32
N PRO A 186 -2.34 -13.66 14.15
CA PRO A 186 -3.06 -12.43 14.45
C PRO A 186 -2.92 -12.11 15.94
N SER A 187 -2.84 -10.82 16.29
CA SER A 187 -2.91 -10.41 17.69
C SER A 187 -4.26 -10.81 18.30
N SER A 188 -4.23 -11.29 19.55
CA SER A 188 -5.44 -11.52 20.37
C SER A 188 -6.21 -10.23 20.61
N ASP A 189 -5.53 -9.09 20.51
CA ASP A 189 -6.03 -7.78 20.89
C ASP A 189 -6.61 -7.00 19.70
N HIS A 190 -6.74 -7.66 18.52
CA HIS A 190 -7.53 -7.14 17.40
C HIS A 190 -9.03 -7.15 17.75
N THR A 191 -9.42 -6.21 18.60
CA THR A 191 -10.82 -5.90 18.86
C THR A 191 -11.19 -4.70 17.99
N PRO A 192 -12.13 -4.84 17.04
CA PRO A 192 -12.62 -3.70 16.28
C PRO A 192 -13.13 -2.60 17.22
N PRO A 193 -13.05 -1.31 16.82
CA PRO A 193 -13.58 -0.22 17.63
C PRO A 193 -15.04 -0.49 18.03
N THR A 194 -15.34 -0.40 19.33
CA THR A 194 -16.71 -0.56 19.83
C THR A 194 -17.64 0.56 19.35
N THR A 195 -17.09 1.70 18.95
CA THR A 195 -17.82 2.82 18.37
C THR A 195 -16.97 3.45 17.27
N ALA A 196 -17.52 3.55 16.07
CA ALA A 196 -16.85 4.19 14.95
C ALA A 196 -16.67 5.70 15.23
N PRO A 197 -15.45 6.25 15.09
CA PRO A 197 -15.25 7.70 15.14
C PRO A 197 -16.08 8.43 14.08
N LYS A 198 -16.45 9.69 14.36
CA LYS A 198 -17.14 10.54 13.37
C LYS A 198 -16.20 10.93 12.23
N GLY A 199 -14.90 11.08 12.51
CA GLY A 199 -13.88 11.53 11.55
C GLY A 199 -13.98 13.01 11.19
N LEU A 200 -15.14 13.45 10.69
CA LEU A 200 -15.41 14.84 10.31
C LEU A 200 -15.39 15.77 11.53
N GLY A 201 -14.54 16.79 11.47
CA GLY A 201 -14.27 17.72 12.55
C GLY A 201 -13.49 17.09 13.72
N GLN A 202 -12.77 15.98 13.48
CA GLN A 202 -11.91 15.34 14.47
C GLN A 202 -10.48 15.22 13.97
N TYR A 203 -9.54 15.08 14.88
CA TYR A 203 -8.20 14.58 14.61
C TYR A 203 -8.06 13.23 15.30
N LEU A 204 -7.83 12.18 14.52
CA LEU A 204 -7.74 10.80 15.01
C LEU A 204 -6.29 10.33 14.92
N ILE A 205 -5.79 9.66 15.96
CA ILE A 205 -4.45 9.08 15.99
C ILE A 205 -4.52 7.64 16.52
N GLY A 206 -3.74 6.73 15.95
CA GLY A 206 -3.55 5.40 16.51
C GLY A 206 -2.37 4.65 15.90
N THR A 207 -2.26 3.37 16.26
CA THR A 207 -1.18 2.48 15.84
C THR A 207 -1.71 1.08 15.53
N ASN A 208 -0.86 0.22 14.98
CA ASN A 208 -1.21 -1.17 14.65
C ASN A 208 -0.90 -2.11 15.81
N ALA A 209 -1.65 -3.22 15.88
CA ALA A 209 -1.28 -4.36 16.71
C ALA A 209 -0.19 -5.22 16.03
N GLU A 210 0.38 -6.16 16.79
CA GLU A 210 1.39 -7.10 16.30
C GLU A 210 0.93 -7.88 15.06
N ASN A 211 1.84 -8.04 14.10
CA ASN A 211 1.70 -8.83 12.87
C ASN A 211 0.67 -8.34 11.85
N VAL A 212 0.14 -7.12 12.00
CA VAL A 212 -0.63 -6.47 10.92
C VAL A 212 0.18 -6.52 9.63
N ALA A 213 -0.46 -7.02 8.57
CA ALA A 213 0.17 -7.13 7.26
C ALA A 213 -0.30 -5.99 6.37
N HIS A 214 0.64 -5.34 5.68
CA HIS A 214 0.34 -4.40 4.61
C HIS A 214 0.77 -5.01 3.27
N ILE A 215 -0.09 -4.94 2.27
CA ILE A 215 0.24 -5.30 0.89
C ILE A 215 0.01 -4.10 -0.03
N ARG A 216 0.93 -3.91 -0.99
CA ARG A 216 0.69 -3.14 -2.21
C ARG A 216 0.95 -4.06 -3.40
N SER A 217 -0.06 -4.28 -4.23
CA SER A 217 -0.03 -5.19 -5.38
C SER A 217 -0.46 -4.46 -6.65
N GLY A 218 0.48 -4.30 -7.58
CA GLY A 218 0.31 -3.46 -8.76
C GLY A 218 0.32 -4.19 -10.10
N GLN A 219 -0.22 -3.49 -11.09
CA GLN A 219 -0.39 -3.90 -12.47
C GLN A 219 0.09 -2.75 -13.35
N PHE A 220 0.97 -3.02 -14.30
CA PHE A 220 1.55 -2.02 -15.19
C PHE A 220 1.44 -2.50 -16.63
N TRP A 221 0.77 -1.71 -17.47
CA TRP A 221 0.51 -2.02 -18.89
C TRP A 221 0.77 -0.83 -19.83
N GLU A 222 1.48 0.20 -19.37
CA GLU A 222 1.82 1.36 -20.21
C GLU A 222 2.62 0.96 -21.45
N ASN A 223 3.57 0.03 -21.29
CA ASN A 223 4.44 -0.42 -22.37
C ASN A 223 3.79 -1.53 -23.23
N CYS A 224 2.54 -1.89 -22.99
CA CYS A 224 1.83 -2.92 -23.75
C CYS A 224 1.38 -2.39 -25.11
N GLY A 225 1.46 -3.25 -26.13
CA GLY A 225 0.72 -3.04 -27.37
C GLY A 225 -0.79 -3.07 -27.12
N GLN A 226 -1.58 -2.54 -28.06
CA GLN A 226 -3.03 -2.39 -27.90
C GLN A 226 -3.73 -3.72 -27.53
N GLU A 227 -3.38 -4.82 -28.19
CA GLU A 227 -3.98 -6.15 -27.93
C GLU A 227 -3.73 -6.64 -26.49
N GLU A 228 -2.51 -6.46 -25.99
CA GLU A 228 -2.14 -6.85 -24.63
C GLU A 228 -2.81 -5.95 -23.58
N ALA A 229 -2.85 -4.65 -23.84
CA ALA A 229 -3.55 -3.68 -23.01
C ALA A 229 -5.06 -3.99 -22.95
N ASP A 230 -5.69 -4.30 -24.08
CA ASP A 230 -7.11 -4.70 -24.15
C ASP A 230 -7.36 -6.01 -23.41
N SER A 231 -6.45 -6.98 -23.52
CA SER A 231 -6.52 -8.23 -22.75
C SER A 231 -6.50 -7.97 -21.25
N TYR A 232 -5.70 -7.03 -20.76
CA TYR A 232 -5.74 -6.60 -19.37
C TYR A 232 -7.05 -5.89 -19.02
N ASN A 233 -7.37 -4.79 -19.73
CA ASN A 233 -8.49 -3.89 -19.41
C ASN A 233 -9.86 -4.60 -19.48
N THR A 234 -10.04 -5.53 -20.42
CA THR A 234 -11.35 -6.15 -20.65
C THR A 234 -11.55 -7.48 -19.93
N LYS A 235 -10.46 -8.14 -19.51
CA LYS A 235 -10.52 -9.49 -18.91
C LYS A 235 -9.97 -9.54 -17.49
N LEU A 236 -8.79 -8.97 -17.25
CA LEU A 236 -8.10 -9.07 -15.96
C LEU A 236 -8.53 -8.00 -14.97
N GLU A 237 -8.56 -6.73 -15.39
CA GLU A 237 -8.90 -5.60 -14.52
C GLU A 237 -10.29 -5.75 -13.87
N PRO A 238 -11.36 -6.14 -14.58
CA PRO A 238 -12.67 -6.29 -13.96
C PRO A 238 -12.70 -7.40 -12.90
N THR A 239 -11.96 -8.48 -13.14
CA THR A 239 -11.82 -9.60 -12.19
C THR A 239 -11.03 -9.16 -10.96
N LEU A 240 -9.99 -8.36 -11.14
CA LEU A 240 -9.23 -7.75 -10.06
C LEU A 240 -10.12 -6.84 -9.21
N ARG A 241 -10.82 -5.91 -9.85
CA ARG A 241 -11.71 -4.95 -9.19
C ARG A 241 -12.76 -5.65 -8.34
N SER A 242 -13.48 -6.63 -8.90
CA SER A 242 -14.47 -7.42 -8.13
C SER A 242 -13.83 -8.18 -6.96
N GLY A 243 -12.57 -8.61 -7.11
CA GLY A 243 -11.83 -9.24 -6.02
C GLY A 243 -11.48 -8.28 -4.89
N LEU A 244 -11.07 -7.07 -5.22
CA LEU A 244 -10.80 -6.01 -4.24
C LEU A 244 -12.10 -5.53 -3.58
N GLU A 245 -13.18 -5.40 -4.34
CA GLU A 245 -14.53 -5.07 -3.85
C GLU A 245 -15.00 -6.03 -2.76
N TYR A 246 -14.93 -7.32 -3.05
CA TYR A 246 -15.24 -8.34 -2.06
C TYR A 246 -14.42 -8.20 -0.78
N LEU A 247 -13.13 -7.85 -0.88
CA LEU A 247 -12.25 -7.72 0.29
C LEU A 247 -12.73 -6.64 1.26
N TRP A 248 -13.01 -5.43 0.77
CA TRP A 248 -13.42 -4.33 1.64
C TRP A 248 -14.89 -4.39 2.06
N GLU A 249 -15.78 -4.93 1.23
CA GLU A 249 -17.20 -5.12 1.60
C GLU A 249 -17.40 -6.22 2.66
N ASN A 250 -16.48 -7.18 2.72
CA ASN A 250 -16.53 -8.32 3.65
C ASN A 250 -15.36 -8.28 4.65
N SER A 251 -14.90 -7.08 5.00
CA SER A 251 -13.75 -6.84 5.89
C SER A 251 -13.75 -7.68 7.19
N PRO A 252 -14.89 -7.87 7.90
CA PRO A 252 -14.93 -8.74 9.09
C PRO A 252 -14.54 -10.19 8.82
N ASP A 253 -14.87 -10.72 7.64
CA ASP A 253 -14.60 -12.12 7.26
C ASP A 253 -13.23 -12.28 6.60
N THR A 254 -12.77 -11.25 5.87
CA THR A 254 -11.51 -11.27 5.12
C THR A 254 -10.32 -10.83 5.95
N GLY A 255 -10.56 -10.18 7.09
CA GLY A 255 -9.53 -9.56 7.92
C GLY A 255 -8.93 -8.30 7.30
N ALA A 256 -9.54 -7.72 6.26
CA ALA A 256 -9.12 -6.44 5.73
C ALA A 256 -9.41 -5.33 6.76
N LEU A 257 -8.43 -4.48 7.03
CA LEU A 257 -8.54 -3.34 7.95
C LEU A 257 -8.82 -2.03 7.21
N GLY A 258 -8.37 -1.94 5.97
CA GLY A 258 -8.59 -0.81 5.07
C GLY A 258 -7.90 -1.12 3.75
N LEU A 259 -8.63 -1.02 2.64
CA LEU A 259 -8.14 -1.38 1.31
C LEU A 259 -8.54 -0.29 0.30
N ARG A 260 -7.62 0.07 -0.58
CA ARG A 260 -7.80 1.10 -1.60
C ARG A 260 -7.33 0.59 -2.96
N TYR A 261 -8.03 1.01 -4.01
CA TYR A 261 -7.63 0.79 -5.39
C TYR A 261 -7.21 2.11 -6.02
N LEU A 262 -5.97 2.16 -6.49
CA LEU A 262 -5.26 3.39 -6.84
C LEU A 262 -4.83 3.37 -8.30
N GLN A 263 -4.91 4.53 -8.96
CA GLN A 263 -4.32 4.77 -10.28
C GLN A 263 -3.10 5.67 -10.14
N ASN A 264 -1.95 5.25 -10.67
CA ASN A 264 -0.77 6.11 -10.73
C ASN A 264 -1.04 7.32 -11.65
N GLN A 265 -0.46 8.46 -11.28
CA GLN A 265 -0.43 9.65 -12.12
C GLN A 265 0.88 9.72 -12.91
N ASP A 266 0.87 10.35 -14.08
CA ASP A 266 2.06 10.61 -14.88
C ASP A 266 3.02 11.56 -14.10
N PRO A 267 4.23 11.11 -13.77
CA PRO A 267 5.18 11.93 -13.00
C PRO A 267 5.75 13.11 -13.81
N SER A 268 5.60 13.13 -15.13
CA SER A 268 6.11 14.18 -16.02
C SER A 268 5.12 15.32 -16.25
N SER A 269 3.86 15.13 -15.85
CA SER A 269 2.77 16.10 -16.04
C SER A 269 2.54 16.90 -14.76
N SER A 270 2.34 18.22 -14.90
CA SER A 270 1.81 19.05 -13.82
C SER A 270 0.30 18.87 -13.61
N GLU A 271 -0.39 18.32 -14.61
CA GLU A 271 -1.81 17.98 -14.56
C GLU A 271 -2.02 16.51 -14.16
N SER A 272 -3.17 16.20 -13.56
CA SER A 272 -3.55 14.82 -13.20
C SER A 272 -3.85 14.01 -14.47
N VAL A 273 -2.82 13.33 -14.98
CA VAL A 273 -2.94 12.43 -16.13
C VAL A 273 -2.79 10.99 -15.63
N PRO A 274 -3.85 10.15 -15.73
CA PRO A 274 -3.77 8.75 -15.38
C PRO A 274 -2.75 8.01 -16.24
N ARG A 275 -1.80 7.35 -15.59
CA ARG A 275 -0.90 6.39 -16.22
C ARG A 275 -1.59 5.03 -16.34
N LYS A 276 -1.25 4.19 -17.31
CA LYS A 276 -1.70 2.77 -17.41
C LYS A 276 -0.99 1.89 -16.38
N GLU A 277 -1.27 2.20 -15.12
CA GLU A 277 -0.74 1.54 -13.95
C GLU A 277 -1.68 1.74 -12.77
N SER A 278 -2.03 0.64 -12.12
CA SER A 278 -2.87 0.65 -10.93
C SER A 278 -2.32 -0.28 -9.86
N CYS A 279 -2.77 -0.10 -8.62
CA CYS A 279 -2.47 -1.03 -7.54
C CYS A 279 -3.58 -1.08 -6.48
N GLY A 280 -3.77 -2.26 -5.92
CA GLY A 280 -4.48 -2.42 -4.66
C GLY A 280 -3.48 -2.26 -3.50
N ALA A 281 -3.82 -1.46 -2.49
CA ALA A 281 -2.99 -1.29 -1.30
C ALA A 281 -3.85 -1.35 -0.04
N GLY A 282 -3.33 -1.90 1.05
CA GLY A 282 -4.07 -1.90 2.31
C GLY A 282 -3.54 -2.83 3.38
N PHE A 283 -4.20 -2.76 4.52
CA PHE A 283 -3.86 -3.48 5.74
C PHE A 283 -4.78 -4.67 5.97
N PHE A 284 -4.22 -5.71 6.56
CA PHE A 284 -4.90 -6.92 6.99
C PHE A 284 -4.51 -7.22 8.45
N THR A 285 -5.41 -7.86 9.19
CA THR A 285 -5.17 -8.27 10.59
C THR A 285 -3.88 -9.07 10.74
N ASN A 286 -3.57 -9.94 9.78
CA ASN A 286 -2.26 -10.58 9.66
C ASN A 286 -2.00 -11.13 8.25
N LEU A 287 -0.83 -11.74 8.06
CA LEU A 287 -0.46 -12.37 6.79
C LEU A 287 -1.38 -13.54 6.40
N GLU A 288 -1.89 -14.31 7.38
CA GLU A 288 -2.76 -15.45 7.08
C GLU A 288 -4.13 -15.03 6.53
N ALA A 289 -4.69 -13.92 7.01
CA ALA A 289 -5.93 -13.36 6.49
C ALA A 289 -5.80 -13.06 4.98
N LEU A 290 -4.72 -12.37 4.59
CA LEU A 290 -4.37 -12.13 3.19
C LEU A 290 -4.17 -13.42 2.39
N GLU A 291 -3.41 -14.39 2.93
CA GLU A 291 -3.17 -15.68 2.27
C GLU A 291 -4.46 -16.50 2.06
N THR A 292 -5.40 -16.41 3.01
CA THR A 292 -6.64 -17.18 2.97
C THR A 292 -7.55 -16.68 1.86
N TRP A 293 -7.75 -15.37 1.72
CA TRP A 293 -8.47 -14.84 0.57
C TRP A 293 -7.80 -15.25 -0.74
N ALA A 294 -6.47 -15.11 -0.83
CA ALA A 294 -5.73 -15.45 -2.04
C ALA A 294 -5.91 -16.92 -2.46
N LYS A 295 -5.87 -17.86 -1.50
CA LYS A 295 -5.90 -19.31 -1.80
C LYS A 295 -7.29 -19.88 -2.05
N SER A 296 -8.34 -19.31 -1.44
CA SER A 296 -9.68 -19.94 -1.43
C SER A 296 -10.76 -19.12 -2.12
N HIS A 297 -10.60 -17.81 -2.28
CA HIS A 297 -11.69 -16.99 -2.83
C HIS A 297 -11.75 -17.08 -4.36
N LYS A 298 -12.97 -17.22 -4.91
CA LYS A 298 -13.19 -17.40 -6.36
C LYS A 298 -12.63 -16.26 -7.19
N SER A 299 -12.70 -15.02 -6.68
CA SER A 299 -12.15 -13.85 -7.37
C SER A 299 -10.64 -13.95 -7.56
N HIS A 300 -9.87 -14.22 -6.50
CA HIS A 300 -8.42 -14.35 -6.62
C HIS A 300 -8.00 -15.57 -7.46
N LEU A 301 -8.72 -16.69 -7.37
CA LEU A 301 -8.51 -17.84 -8.26
C LEU A 301 -8.73 -17.48 -9.73
N ALA A 302 -9.72 -16.63 -10.03
CA ALA A 302 -9.97 -16.13 -11.38
C ALA A 302 -8.86 -15.18 -11.84
N ILE A 303 -8.37 -14.27 -10.98
CA ILE A 303 -7.20 -13.41 -11.24
C ILE A 303 -5.97 -14.27 -11.56
N TYR A 304 -5.68 -15.26 -10.73
CA TYR A 304 -4.53 -16.15 -10.90
C TYR A 304 -4.59 -16.93 -12.22
N ARG A 305 -5.74 -17.53 -12.53
CA ARG A 305 -5.96 -18.24 -13.81
C ARG A 305 -5.86 -17.28 -14.99
N GLY A 306 -6.43 -16.08 -14.86
CA GLY A 306 -6.34 -15.03 -15.87
C GLY A 306 -4.90 -14.64 -16.16
N ALA A 307 -4.09 -14.40 -15.13
CA ALA A 307 -2.67 -14.06 -15.27
C ALA A 307 -1.86 -15.18 -15.94
N LEU A 308 -2.14 -16.45 -15.63
CA LEU A 308 -1.52 -17.59 -16.30
C LEU A 308 -1.94 -17.70 -17.78
N THR A 309 -3.21 -17.45 -18.08
CA THR A 309 -3.70 -17.42 -19.47
C THR A 309 -3.04 -16.29 -20.25
N HIS A 310 -2.99 -15.09 -19.68
CA HIS A 310 -2.33 -13.93 -20.29
C HIS A 310 -0.84 -14.22 -20.55
N TYR A 311 -0.14 -14.84 -19.60
CA TYR A 311 1.24 -15.29 -19.84
C TYR A 311 1.36 -16.23 -21.03
N LYS A 312 0.49 -17.25 -21.12
CA LYS A 312 0.52 -18.20 -22.25
C LYS A 312 0.22 -17.53 -23.59
N THR A 313 -0.65 -16.53 -23.61
CA THR A 313 -1.04 -15.82 -24.83
C THR A 313 0.10 -14.95 -25.38
N PHE A 314 0.78 -14.17 -24.53
CA PHE A 314 1.78 -13.20 -24.97
C PHE A 314 3.24 -13.69 -24.84
N GLY A 315 3.47 -14.83 -24.19
CA GLY A 315 4.78 -15.48 -24.13
C GLY A 315 5.89 -14.58 -23.57
N GLU A 316 7.05 -14.63 -24.23
CA GLU A 316 8.25 -13.86 -23.86
C GLU A 316 8.15 -12.37 -24.25
N ASP A 317 7.33 -12.03 -25.24
CA ASP A 317 7.17 -10.65 -25.72
C ASP A 317 6.29 -9.79 -24.80
N ARG A 318 5.58 -10.42 -23.86
CA ARG A 318 4.71 -9.78 -22.87
C ARG A 318 5.37 -8.56 -22.22
N LYS A 319 4.70 -7.41 -22.25
CA LYS A 319 5.13 -6.18 -21.58
C LYS A 319 4.33 -5.87 -20.33
N PHE A 320 3.21 -6.56 -20.10
CA PHE A 320 2.44 -6.48 -18.87
C PHE A 320 3.30 -6.89 -17.68
N ARG A 321 3.34 -6.05 -16.64
CA ARG A 321 4.10 -6.32 -15.42
C ARG A 321 3.18 -6.35 -14.21
N THR A 322 3.37 -7.37 -13.38
CA THR A 322 2.73 -7.51 -12.08
C THR A 322 3.80 -7.51 -11.01
N TRP A 323 3.49 -6.91 -9.88
CA TRP A 323 4.43 -6.83 -8.78
C TRP A 323 3.68 -6.69 -7.47
N HIS A 324 4.32 -7.03 -6.37
CA HIS A 324 3.80 -6.69 -5.06
C HIS A 324 4.93 -6.53 -4.04
N GLU A 325 4.60 -5.81 -2.96
CA GLU A 325 5.39 -5.69 -1.74
C GLU A 325 4.49 -5.97 -0.55
N VAL A 326 4.95 -6.83 0.36
CA VAL A 326 4.23 -7.21 1.58
C VAL A 326 5.11 -6.97 2.79
N SER A 327 4.59 -6.21 3.74
CA SER A 327 5.21 -5.93 5.03
C SER A 327 4.41 -6.57 6.14
N VAL A 328 5.09 -7.18 7.12
CA VAL A 328 4.47 -7.61 8.39
C VAL A 328 5.04 -6.72 9.49
N LEU A 329 4.18 -5.97 10.17
CA LEU A 329 4.56 -4.94 11.11
C LEU A 329 4.63 -5.49 12.54
N LYS A 330 5.55 -5.01 13.37
CA LYS A 330 5.44 -5.22 14.82
C LYS A 330 4.41 -4.27 15.40
N GLU A 331 3.94 -4.58 16.59
CA GLU A 331 3.11 -3.67 17.37
C GLU A 331 3.78 -2.30 17.49
N GLY A 332 3.04 -1.23 17.23
CA GLY A 332 3.57 0.13 17.34
C GLY A 332 4.35 0.65 16.13
N ASP A 333 4.66 -0.19 15.13
CA ASP A 333 5.50 0.22 13.99
C ASP A 333 4.78 1.15 12.99
N ALA A 334 3.44 1.19 13.02
CA ALA A 334 2.61 2.08 12.23
C ALA A 334 2.08 3.27 13.05
N ARG A 335 1.91 4.39 12.38
CA ARG A 335 1.22 5.58 12.86
C ARG A 335 0.12 5.95 11.87
N PHE A 336 -1.11 5.95 12.37
CA PHE A 336 -2.30 6.29 11.61
C PHE A 336 -2.83 7.63 12.11
N GLU A 337 -3.03 8.58 11.21
CA GLU A 337 -3.52 9.92 11.52
C GLU A 337 -4.54 10.40 10.50
N TYR A 338 -5.66 10.92 10.98
CA TYR A 338 -6.75 11.41 10.12
C TYR A 338 -7.29 12.73 10.66
N MET A 339 -7.22 13.78 9.85
CA MET A 339 -7.72 15.12 10.17
C MET A 339 -8.94 15.42 9.30
N ASN A 340 -10.10 15.60 9.93
CA ASN A 340 -11.34 15.93 9.24
C ASN A 340 -11.70 14.97 8.08
N CYS A 341 -11.39 13.69 8.25
CA CYS A 341 -11.63 12.67 7.23
C CYS A 341 -13.03 12.07 7.34
N VAL A 342 -13.59 11.59 6.23
CA VAL A 342 -14.83 10.79 6.27
C VAL A 342 -14.58 9.48 7.03
N PRO A 343 -15.55 8.96 7.81
CA PRO A 343 -15.35 7.80 8.68
C PRO A 343 -14.82 6.55 7.99
N LYS A 344 -15.10 6.37 6.69
CA LYS A 344 -14.68 5.18 5.96
C LYS A 344 -13.19 5.15 5.60
N THR A 345 -12.51 6.30 5.64
CA THR A 345 -11.14 6.49 5.14
C THR A 345 -10.16 5.54 5.82
N GLY A 346 -9.31 4.88 5.04
CA GLY A 346 -8.21 4.09 5.56
C GLY A 346 -8.64 3.01 6.55
N VAL A 347 -8.01 3.01 7.73
CA VAL A 347 -8.27 2.05 8.81
C VAL A 347 -9.21 2.59 9.91
N ILE A 348 -9.86 3.75 9.73
CA ILE A 348 -10.66 4.43 10.77
C ILE A 348 -11.72 3.51 11.39
N LEU A 349 -12.37 2.65 10.60
CA LEU A 349 -13.43 1.76 11.08
C LEU A 349 -12.91 0.47 11.74
N SER A 350 -11.62 0.17 11.59
CA SER A 350 -11.07 -1.16 11.87
C SER A 350 -9.99 -1.16 12.95
N VAL A 351 -9.37 -0.01 13.21
CA VAL A 351 -8.30 0.16 14.19
C VAL A 351 -8.76 1.12 15.29
N PRO A 352 -8.47 0.84 16.58
CA PRO A 352 -8.74 1.79 17.66
C PRO A 352 -7.95 3.09 17.44
N LEU A 353 -8.67 4.22 17.37
CA LEU A 353 -8.10 5.56 17.22
C LEU A 353 -8.57 6.47 18.35
N GLU A 354 -7.65 7.25 18.90
CA GLU A 354 -7.91 8.27 19.91
C GLU A 354 -8.29 9.59 19.23
N VAL A 355 -9.24 10.32 19.82
CA VAL A 355 -9.65 11.64 19.35
C VAL A 355 -8.80 12.69 20.04
N GLU A 356 -8.05 13.44 19.24
CA GLU A 356 -7.17 14.51 19.66
C GLU A 356 -7.75 15.89 19.35
N SER A 357 -7.23 16.92 20.04
CA SER A 357 -7.58 18.30 19.72
C SER A 357 -7.12 18.67 18.31
N MET A 358 -8.00 19.26 17.50
CA MET A 358 -7.64 19.79 16.18
C MET A 358 -6.82 21.07 16.26
N GLU A 359 -6.85 21.77 17.40
CA GLU A 359 -6.04 22.97 17.63
C GLU A 359 -4.60 22.54 17.95
N GLY A 360 -3.63 23.20 17.30
CA GLY A 360 -2.21 23.02 17.64
C GLY A 360 -1.89 23.69 18.99
N PRO A 361 -0.78 23.32 19.66
CA PRO A 361 -0.21 24.24 20.63
C PRO A 361 0.07 25.60 19.93
N PRO A 362 -0.14 26.73 20.63
CA PRO A 362 0.05 28.07 20.09
C PRO A 362 1.47 28.34 19.58
#